data_AF-A0A1H7A476-F1
#
_entry.id   AF-A0A1H7A476-F1
#
_cell.length_a   1.000
_cell.length_b   1.000
_cell.length_c   1.000
_cell.angle_alpha   90.00
_cell.angle_beta   90.00
_cell.angle_gamma   90.00
#
_symmetry.space_group_name_H-M   'P 1'
#
loop_
_entity.id
_entity.type
_entity.pdbx_description
1 polymer ?
#
loop_
_entity_poly.entity_id
_entity_poly.type
_entity_poly.pdbx_seq_one_letter_code
_entity_poly.pdbx_strand_id
1 'polypeptide(L)'
;MRAYEAAYEAGNTNEIQSLFYEPKPLEQFFDTGPDPWQVDSLVEQPASKARVKSLSKELDRWMVETRDVGLIPELDWAIPSASSMMPLPYFLSGERWIDGGK
;
A
#
# COMPACT_ATOMS: atom_id res chain seq x y z
N MET A 1 -1.35 14.41 -18.13
CA MET A 1 -0.72 14.13 -16.83
C MET A 1 0.21 15.24 -16.35
N ARG A 2 1.12 15.77 -17.18
CA ARG A 2 2.10 16.80 -16.74
C ARG A 2 1.54 18.11 -16.17
N ALA A 3 0.32 18.52 -16.53
CA ALA A 3 -0.26 19.78 -16.07
C ALA A 3 -0.58 19.78 -14.55
N TYR A 4 -1.01 18.64 -14.00
CA TYR A 4 -1.32 18.53 -12.56
C TYR A 4 -0.06 18.41 -11.71
N GLU A 5 0.93 17.69 -12.23
CA GLU A 5 2.26 17.58 -11.60
C GLU A 5 2.95 18.94 -11.56
N ALA A 6 2.96 19.69 -12.67
CA ALA A 6 3.49 21.05 -12.71
C ALA A 6 2.70 22.02 -11.80
N ALA A 7 1.38 21.83 -11.66
CA ALA A 7 0.58 22.62 -10.73
C ALA A 7 0.92 22.30 -9.26
N TYR A 8 1.17 21.03 -8.93
CA TYR A 8 1.62 20.60 -7.61
C TYR A 8 3.01 21.17 -7.29
N GLU A 9 3.96 21.04 -8.21
CA GLU A 9 5.31 21.61 -8.08
C GLU A 9 5.29 23.14 -7.94
N ALA A 10 4.36 23.81 -8.62
CA ALA A 10 4.17 25.26 -8.53
C ALA A 10 3.40 25.72 -7.27
N GLY A 11 2.92 24.79 -6.42
CA GLY A 11 2.12 25.10 -5.23
C GLY A 11 0.71 25.62 -5.53
N ASN A 12 0.18 25.33 -6.72
CA ASN A 12 -1.14 25.75 -7.18
C ASN A 12 -2.24 24.70 -6.93
N THR A 13 -1.94 23.63 -6.18
CA THR A 13 -2.91 22.60 -5.78
C THR A 13 -3.48 22.87 -4.39
N ASN A 14 -4.72 22.46 -4.16
CA ASN A 14 -5.29 22.41 -2.81
C ASN A 14 -4.88 21.12 -2.07
N GLU A 15 -5.19 21.04 -0.78
CA GLU A 15 -4.83 19.90 0.08
C GLU A 15 -5.25 18.55 -0.53
N ILE A 16 -6.51 18.43 -0.98
CA ILE A 16 -7.04 17.18 -1.57
C ILE A 16 -6.29 16.79 -2.85
N GLN A 17 -5.96 17.76 -3.71
CA GLN A 17 -5.20 17.51 -4.93
C GLN A 17 -3.74 17.13 -4.66
N SER A 18 -3.16 17.71 -3.61
CA SER A 18 -1.79 17.43 -3.17
C SER A 18 -1.62 16.01 -2.62
N LEU A 19 -2.65 15.44 -1.98
CA LEU A 19 -2.61 14.07 -1.42
C LEU A 19 -2.17 12.99 -2.43
N PHE A 20 -2.40 13.20 -3.73
CA PHE A 20 -1.95 12.26 -4.76
C PHE A 20 -0.43 12.18 -4.87
N TYR A 21 0.26 13.30 -4.63
CA TYR A 21 1.71 13.48 -4.79
C TYR A 21 2.47 13.35 -3.47
N GLU A 22 1.77 13.32 -2.34
CA GLU A 22 2.35 13.12 -1.02
C GLU A 22 2.66 11.64 -0.75
N PRO A 23 3.62 11.34 0.15
CA PRO A 23 3.93 9.98 0.54
C PRO A 23 2.68 9.26 1.11
N LYS A 24 2.33 8.12 0.51
CA LYS A 24 1.17 7.35 0.93
C LYS A 24 1.50 6.44 2.11
N PRO A 25 0.61 6.32 3.10
CA PRO A 25 0.79 5.36 4.18
C PRO A 25 0.68 3.92 3.64
N LEU A 26 1.23 2.96 4.38
CA LEU A 26 1.24 1.55 4.02
C LEU A 26 -0.18 0.98 3.81
N GLU A 27 -1.11 1.39 4.65
CA GLU A 27 -2.51 0.97 4.62
C GLU A 27 -3.39 2.22 4.60
N GLN A 28 -4.47 2.18 3.81
CA GLN A 28 -5.52 3.20 3.80
C GLN A 28 -6.87 2.50 3.91
N PHE A 29 -7.79 3.08 4.68
CA PHE A 29 -9.09 2.47 4.95
C PHE A 29 -10.18 3.53 4.88
N PHE A 30 -11.15 3.35 4.00
CA PHE A 30 -12.18 4.35 3.72
C PHE A 30 -13.58 3.77 3.93
N ASP A 31 -14.52 4.63 4.29
CA ASP A 31 -15.95 4.31 4.24
C ASP A 31 -16.55 4.89 2.96
N THR A 32 -16.83 4.03 1.98
CA THR A 32 -17.27 4.43 0.63
C THR A 32 -18.69 4.99 0.60
N GLY A 33 -19.47 4.85 1.67
CA GLY A 33 -20.79 5.44 1.79
C GLY A 33 -20.73 6.97 1.93
N PRO A 34 -20.18 7.49 3.04
CA PRO A 34 -20.02 8.93 3.28
C PRO A 34 -18.87 9.54 2.48
N ASP A 35 -17.84 8.77 2.10
CA ASP A 35 -16.68 9.24 1.32
C ASP A 35 -16.54 8.45 -0.01
N PRO A 36 -17.30 8.83 -1.06
CA PRO A 36 -17.20 8.19 -2.37
C PRO A 36 -15.86 8.41 -3.07
N TRP A 37 -15.13 9.45 -2.69
CA TRP A 37 -13.89 9.88 -3.34
C TRP A 37 -12.63 9.39 -2.62
N GLN A 38 -12.78 8.72 -1.48
CA GLN A 38 -11.68 8.10 -0.71
C GLN A 38 -10.59 9.12 -0.36
N VAL A 39 -11.02 10.27 0.14
CA VAL A 39 -10.15 11.36 0.56
C VAL A 39 -9.77 11.19 2.04
N ASP A 40 -10.72 10.77 2.88
CA ASP A 40 -10.55 10.76 4.34
C ASP A 40 -10.26 9.35 4.86
N SER A 41 -8.97 9.00 4.95
CA SER A 41 -8.55 7.70 5.46
C SER A 41 -8.84 7.58 6.96
N LEU A 42 -9.61 6.55 7.32
CA LEU A 42 -9.99 6.18 8.69
C LEU A 42 -9.01 5.19 9.32
N VAL A 43 -7.85 4.92 8.70
CA VAL A 43 -6.90 3.88 9.12
C VAL A 43 -6.32 4.12 10.53
N GLU A 44 -6.18 5.38 10.93
CA GLU A 44 -5.70 5.75 12.26
C GLU A 44 -6.78 5.80 13.33
N GLN A 45 -8.05 5.68 12.98
CA GLN A 45 -9.14 5.72 13.95
C GLN A 45 -9.15 4.43 14.80
N PRO A 46 -9.20 4.54 16.15
CA PRO A 46 -9.26 3.37 17.03
C PRO A 46 -10.40 2.41 16.69
N ALA A 47 -11.55 2.94 16.26
CA ALA A 47 -12.72 2.16 15.85
C ALA A 47 -12.46 1.29 14.61
N SER A 48 -11.55 1.70 13.73
CA SER A 48 -11.25 1.01 12.47
C SER A 48 -10.16 -0.06 12.60
N LYS A 49 -9.27 0.05 13.60
CA LYS A 49 -8.07 -0.80 13.73
C LYS A 49 -8.38 -2.31 13.71
N ALA A 50 -9.47 -2.73 14.38
CA ALA A 50 -9.87 -4.14 14.40
C ALA A 50 -10.28 -4.64 12.99
N ARG A 51 -11.02 -3.82 12.24
CA ARG A 51 -11.48 -4.15 10.89
C ARG A 51 -10.32 -4.14 9.90
N VAL A 52 -9.45 -3.12 9.96
CA VAL A 52 -8.23 -3.04 9.13
C VAL A 52 -7.37 -4.28 9.32
N LYS A 53 -7.09 -4.67 10.58
CA LYS A 53 -6.29 -5.87 10.88
C LYS A 53 -6.93 -7.14 10.32
N SER A 54 -8.26 -7.27 10.41
CA SER A 54 -8.97 -8.44 9.88
C SER A 54 -8.88 -8.51 8.36
N LEU A 55 -9.08 -7.39 7.66
CA LEU A 55 -9.03 -7.33 6.20
C LEU A 55 -7.59 -7.52 5.67
N SER A 56 -6.62 -6.92 6.34
CA SER A 56 -5.19 -7.07 6.03
C SER A 56 -4.77 -8.56 6.11
N LYS A 57 -5.14 -9.25 7.20
CA LYS A 57 -4.88 -10.69 7.34
C LYS A 57 -5.60 -11.55 6.30
N GLU A 58 -6.80 -11.17 5.91
CA GLU A 58 -7.58 -11.87 4.88
C GLU A 58 -6.92 -11.75 3.51
N LEU A 59 -6.47 -10.53 3.18
CA LEU A 59 -5.73 -10.22 1.96
C LEU A 59 -4.42 -11.02 1.90
N ASP A 60 -3.65 -11.03 2.98
CA ASP A 60 -2.42 -11.80 3.10
C ASP A 60 -2.65 -13.29 2.80
N ARG A 61 -3.67 -13.88 3.44
CA ARG A 61 -4.02 -15.28 3.18
C ARG A 61 -4.36 -15.51 1.71
N TRP A 62 -5.17 -14.62 1.12
CA TRP A 62 -5.60 -14.76 -0.26
C TRP A 62 -4.44 -14.66 -1.25
N MET A 63 -3.55 -13.68 -1.08
CA MET A 63 -2.36 -13.51 -1.94
C MET A 63 -1.48 -14.77 -1.95
N VAL A 64 -1.29 -15.42 -0.79
CA VAL A 64 -0.55 -16.68 -0.70
C VAL A 64 -1.30 -17.82 -1.38
N GLU A 65 -2.60 -17.96 -1.13
CA GLU A 65 -3.45 -19.02 -1.68
C GLU A 65 -3.48 -18.98 -3.21
N THR A 66 -3.58 -17.78 -3.79
CA THR A 66 -3.62 -17.57 -5.24
C THR A 66 -2.26 -17.47 -5.90
N ARG A 67 -1.17 -17.51 -5.11
CA ARG A 67 0.22 -17.31 -5.59
C ARG A 67 0.39 -15.99 -6.34
N ASP A 68 0.01 -14.90 -5.68
CA ASP A 68 0.09 -13.55 -6.26
C ASP A 68 1.54 -13.20 -6.66
N VAL A 69 1.73 -12.79 -7.91
CA VAL A 69 3.03 -12.36 -8.45
C VAL A 69 3.50 -11.03 -7.85
N GLY A 70 2.59 -10.25 -7.25
CA GLY A 70 2.91 -9.04 -6.51
C GLY A 70 3.76 -9.29 -5.25
N LEU A 71 3.87 -10.54 -4.79
CA LEU A 71 4.77 -10.94 -3.70
C LEU A 71 6.24 -11.07 -4.14
N ILE A 72 6.53 -10.98 -5.44
CA ILE A 72 7.87 -11.06 -6.00
C ILE A 72 8.41 -9.64 -6.16
N PRO A 73 9.56 -9.29 -5.55
CA PRO A 73 10.19 -7.98 -5.74
C PRO A 73 10.46 -7.72 -7.23
N GLU A 74 10.23 -6.48 -7.70
CA GLU A 74 10.39 -6.14 -9.11
C GLU A 74 11.83 -6.40 -9.63
N LEU A 75 12.84 -6.32 -8.76
CA LEU A 75 14.23 -6.61 -9.09
C LEU A 75 14.45 -8.08 -9.51
N ASP A 76 13.65 -9.01 -8.97
CA ASP A 76 13.74 -10.44 -9.29
C ASP A 76 13.17 -10.77 -10.67
N TRP A 77 12.31 -9.93 -11.25
CA TRP A 77 11.85 -10.10 -12.64
C TRP A 77 12.97 -9.91 -13.66
N ALA A 78 13.97 -9.08 -13.33
CA ALA A 78 15.09 -8.78 -14.23
C ALA A 78 16.21 -9.83 -14.20
N ILE A 79 16.25 -10.71 -13.18
CA ILE A 79 17.32 -11.70 -12.99
C ILE A 79 16.71 -13.09 -12.73
N PRO A 80 16.64 -13.97 -13.75
CA PRO A 80 15.97 -15.28 -13.66
C PRO A 80 16.51 -16.22 -12.57
N SER A 81 17.73 -16.00 -12.05
CA SER A 81 18.34 -16.84 -11.01
C SER A 81 17.83 -16.55 -9.59
N ALA A 82 17.12 -15.44 -9.38
CA ALA A 82 16.57 -15.07 -8.07
C ALA A 82 15.31 -15.86 -7.70
N SER A 83 14.76 -16.66 -8.62
CA SER A 83 13.61 -17.54 -8.37
C SER A 83 13.81 -18.53 -7.19
N SER A 84 15.05 -18.77 -6.74
CA SER A 84 15.35 -19.59 -5.56
C SER A 84 15.24 -18.82 -4.23
N MET A 85 15.05 -17.51 -4.28
CA MET A 85 15.01 -16.60 -3.14
C MET A 85 13.60 -15.98 -3.02
N MET A 86 12.57 -16.77 -3.33
CA MET A 86 11.18 -16.41 -3.00
C MET A 86 11.10 -15.94 -1.55
N PRO A 87 10.52 -14.76 -1.25
CA PRO A 87 10.28 -14.31 0.11
C PRO A 87 9.09 -15.02 0.77
N LEU A 88 8.60 -16.13 0.18
CA LEU A 88 7.53 -16.94 0.75
C LEU A 88 7.71 -17.31 2.23
N PRO A 89 8.90 -17.69 2.74
CA PRO A 89 9.05 -17.95 4.17
C PRO A 89 8.94 -16.68 5.03
N TYR A 90 9.09 -15.49 4.45
CA TYR A 90 8.98 -14.19 5.13
C TYR A 90 7.54 -13.69 5.20
N PHE A 91 6.76 -13.83 4.12
CA PHE A 91 5.34 -13.49 4.17
C PHE A 91 4.54 -14.44 5.09
N LEU A 92 4.99 -15.70 5.20
CA LEU A 92 4.43 -16.68 6.14
C LEU A 92 4.90 -16.50 7.60
N SER A 93 5.95 -15.71 7.86
CA SER A 93 6.46 -15.49 9.24
C SER A 93 5.65 -14.45 10.02
N GLY A 94 4.84 -13.63 9.34
CA GLY A 94 4.02 -12.58 9.95
C GLY A 94 4.81 -11.33 10.37
N GLU A 95 6.08 -11.23 9.97
CA GLU A 95 6.91 -10.05 10.20
C GLU A 95 6.74 -9.05 9.04
N ARG A 96 6.37 -7.80 9.35
CA ARG A 96 6.33 -6.71 8.36
C ARG A 96 7.72 -6.12 8.20
N TRP A 97 8.14 -5.85 6.96
CA TRP A 97 9.32 -5.04 6.66
C TRP A 97 9.16 -3.66 7.30
N ILE A 98 9.80 -3.47 8.45
CA ILE A 98 10.19 -2.16 8.95
C ILE A 98 11.54 -1.89 8.33
N ASP A 99 11.57 -1.22 7.19
CA ASP A 99 12.81 -0.67 6.70
C ASP A 99 13.18 0.47 7.66
N GLY A 100 14.11 0.15 8.56
CA GLY A 100 14.67 1.09 9.50
C GLY A 100 15.43 2.14 8.74
N GLY A 101 14.74 3.24 8.42
CA GLY A 101 15.25 4.54 8.02
C GLY A 101 16.58 4.56 7.28
N LYS A 102 16.50 4.77 5.96
CA LYS A 102 17.22 5.84 5.25
C LYS A 102 16.63 6.06 3.87
#